data_AF-A0A2V9B3I6-F1
#
_entry.id   AF-A0A2V9B3I6-F1
#
_cell.length_a   1.000
_cell.length_b   1.000
_cell.length_c   1.000
_cell.angle_alpha   90.00
_cell.angle_beta   90.00
_cell.angle_gamma   90.00
#
_symmetry.space_group_name_H-M   'P 1'
#
loop_
_entity.id
_entity.type
_entity.pdbx_description
1 polymer ?
#
loop_
_entity_poly.entity_id
_entity_poly.type
_entity_poly.pdbx_seq_one_letter_code
_entity_poly.pdbx_strand_id
1 'polypeptide(L)' 'MDVTDAQWAILEPVFRPKRRSDWRGRPWRDTRSVLNGVLWILRTGAQWRELPSKYPPYQTCHR' A
#
# COMPACT_ATOMS: atom_id res chain seq x y z
N MET A 1 5.08 6.98 10.92
CA MET A 1 6.39 6.49 10.45
C MET A 1 6.09 5.62 9.24
N ASP A 2 6.66 6.01 8.10
CA ASP A 2 6.49 5.30 6.83
C ASP A 2 7.78 4.49 6.58
N VAL A 3 7.69 3.41 5.78
CA VAL A 3 8.83 2.56 5.42
C VAL A 3 9.92 3.43 4.80
N THR A 4 11.15 3.33 5.29
CA THR A 4 12.29 4.10 4.75
C THR A 4 12.72 3.57 3.39
N ASP A 5 13.50 4.35 2.62
CA ASP A 5 13.98 3.89 1.31
C ASP A 5 14.83 2.63 1.42
N ALA A 6 15.67 2.54 2.45
CA ALA A 6 16.50 1.37 2.71
C ALA A 6 15.67 0.11 3.02
N GLN A 7 14.63 0.25 3.85
CA GLN A 7 13.71 -0.87 4.14
C GLN A 7 12.89 -1.23 2.90
N TRP A 8 12.47 -0.23 2.12
CA TRP A 8 11.73 -0.46 0.88
C TRP A 8 12.56 -1.22 -0.15
N ALA A 9 13.85 -0.91 -0.29
CA ALA A 9 14.74 -1.61 -1.21
C ALA A 9 14.82 -3.13 -0.93
N ILE A 10 14.70 -3.53 0.34
CA ILE A 10 14.68 -4.94 0.75
C ILE A 10 13.32 -5.59 0.43
N LEU A 11 12.22 -4.85 0.61
CA LEU A 11 10.86 -5.35 0.45
C LEU A 11 10.37 -5.36 -1.00
N GLU A 12 10.74 -4.35 -1.78
CA GLU A 12 10.28 -4.14 -3.16
C GLU A 12 10.35 -5.40 -4.03
N PRO A 13 11.43 -6.21 -4.02
CA PRO A 13 11.51 -7.42 -4.84
C PRO A 13 10.39 -8.43 -4.57
N VAL A 14 9.91 -8.53 -3.33
CA VAL A 14 8.83 -9.44 -2.91
C VAL A 14 7.47 -8.92 -3.35
N PHE A 15 7.31 -7.60 -3.34
CA PHE A 15 6.05 -6.95 -3.69
C PHE A 15 5.85 -6.78 -5.21
N ARG A 16 6.75 -7.29 -6.06
CA ARG A 16 6.66 -7.21 -7.53
C ARG A 16 5.47 -8.00 -8.06
N PRO A 17 4.35 -7.34 -8.39
CA PRO A 17 3.16 -8.00 -8.88
C PRO A 17 3.25 -8.08 -10.41
N LYS A 18 2.84 -9.21 -10.99
CA LYS A 18 2.67 -9.30 -12.43
C LYS A 18 1.51 -8.40 -12.84
N ARG A 19 1.79 -7.24 -13.43
CA ARG A 19 0.74 -6.44 -14.05
C ARG A 19 0.14 -7.25 -15.20
N ARG A 20 -1.19 -7.20 -15.35
CA ARG A 20 -1.84 -7.78 -16.52
C ARG A 20 -1.23 -7.17 -17.79
N SER A 21 -0.91 -8.03 -18.74
CA SER A 21 -0.32 -7.67 -20.04
C SER A 21 -1.28 -6.92 -20.94
N ASP A 22 -2.59 -7.05 -20.69
CA ASP A 22 -3.65 -6.44 -21.51
C ASP A 22 -4.06 -5.03 -21.05
N TRP A 23 -3.37 -4.47 -20.05
CA TRP A 23 -3.57 -3.10 -19.53
C TRP A 23 -5.00 -2.77 -19.08
N ARG A 24 -5.84 -3.78 -18.83
CA ARG A 24 -7.21 -3.59 -18.34
C ARG A 24 -7.26 -3.63 -16.82
N GLY A 25 -8.22 -2.90 -16.24
CA GLY A 25 -8.51 -2.87 -14.82
C GLY A 25 -8.23 -1.53 -14.15
N ARG A 26 -8.38 -1.50 -12.82
CA ARG A 26 -8.11 -0.29 -12.02
C ARG A 26 -6.61 0.05 -12.10
N PRO A 27 -6.23 1.31 -12.32
CA PRO A 27 -4.83 1.73 -12.29
C PRO A 27 -4.16 1.30 -10.99
N TRP A 28 -2.92 0.82 -11.11
CA TRP A 28 -2.10 0.47 -9.95
C TRP A 28 -1.82 1.72 -9.12
N ARG A 29 -1.91 1.56 -7.80
CA ARG A 29 -1.40 2.54 -6.84
C ARG A 29 0.00 2.12 -6.43
N ASP A 30 0.78 3.12 -6.02
CA ASP A 30 2.12 2.90 -5.48
C ASP A 30 2.06 1.88 -4.33
N THR A 31 2.81 0.77 -4.48
CA THR A 31 2.74 -0.38 -3.58
C THR A 31 3.27 -0.05 -2.20
N ARG A 32 4.30 0.80 -2.15
CA ARG A 32 4.86 1.31 -0.89
C ARG A 32 3.82 2.12 -0.11
N SER A 33 3.09 2.99 -0.80
CA SER A 33 2.03 3.80 -0.20
C SER A 33 0.89 2.95 0.35
N VAL A 34 0.52 1.86 -0.33
CA VAL A 34 -0.46 0.89 0.17
C VAL A 34 0.06 0.19 1.43
N LEU A 35 1.30 -0.30 1.39
CA LEU A 35 1.94 -0.94 2.55
C LEU A 35 1.99 0.00 3.76
N ASN A 36 2.36 1.26 3.56
CA ASN A 36 2.37 2.26 4.64
C ASN A 36 0.97 2.47 5.24
N GLY A 37 -0.09 2.45 4.42
CA GLY A 37 -1.46 2.52 4.90
C GLY A 37 -1.85 1.32 5.77
N VAL A 38 -1.50 0.11 5.35
CA VAL A 38 -1.72 -1.12 6.12
C VAL A 38 -0.94 -1.10 7.45
N LEU A 39 0.34 -0.72 7.41
CA LEU A 39 1.18 -0.62 8.61
C LEU A 39 0.67 0.43 9.59
N TRP A 40 0.07 1.51 9.10
CA TRP A 40 -0.58 2.50 9.95
C TRP A 40 -1.71 1.87 10.76
N ILE A 41 -2.62 1.13 10.10
CA ILE A 41 -3.74 0.43 10.75
C ILE A 41 -3.25 -0.61 11.74
N LEU A 42 -2.28 -1.44 11.37
CA LEU A 42 -1.74 -2.49 12.25
C LEU A 42 -1.10 -1.90 13.52
N ARG A 43 -0.54 -0.69 13.44
CA ARG A 43 0.08 -0.02 14.58
C ARG A 43 -0.91 0.75 15.44
N THR A 44 -1.92 1.38 14.85
CA THR A 44 -2.89 2.20 15.59
C THR A 44 -4.08 1.40 16.10
N GLY A 45 -4.41 0.28 15.46
CA GLY A 45 -5.65 -0.45 15.69
C GLY A 45 -6.91 0.31 15.26
N ALA A 46 -6.75 1.44 14.55
CA ALA A 46 -7.86 2.28 14.11
C ALA A 46 -8.68 1.57 13.03
N GLN A 47 -9.92 2.04 12.83
CA GLN A 47 -10.77 1.49 11.79
C GLN A 47 -10.23 1.89 10.41
N TRP A 48 -10.46 1.05 9.39
CA TRP A 48 -10.05 1.35 8.01
C TRP A 48 -10.58 2.68 7.48
N ARG A 49 -11.77 3.11 7.92
CA ARG A 49 -12.37 4.40 7.54
C ARG A 49 -11.61 5.61 8.08
N GLU A 50 -10.81 5.42 9.12
CA GLU A 50 -9.99 6.45 9.76
C GLU A 50 -8.60 6.57 9.13
N LEU A 51 -8.32 5.77 8.09
CA LEU A 51 -7.05 5.81 7.38
C LEU A 51 -6.79 7.24 6.86
N PRO A 52 -5.66 7.89 7.23
CA PRO A 52 -5.36 9.24 6.81
C PRO A 52 -5.34 9.40 5.29
N SER A 53 -5.85 10.53 4.79
CA SER A 53 -5.97 10.84 3.34
C SER A 53 -4.65 10.90 2.58
N LYS A 54 -3.51 10.97 3.28
CA LYS A 54 -2.17 10.86 2.68
C LYS A 54 -1.86 9.46 2.13
N TYR A 55 -2.58 8.43 2.60
CA TYR A 55 -2.46 7.08 2.09
C TYR A 55 -3.51 6.82 1.00
N PRO A 56 -3.32 5.79 0.15
CA PRO A 56 -4.35 5.39 -0.81
C PRO A 56 -5.68 5.09 -0.10
N PRO A 57 -6.83 5.25 -0.80
CA PRO A 57 -8.14 5.00 -0.22
C PRO A 57 -8.17 3.63 0.48
N TYR A 58 -8.81 3.54 1.65
CA TYR A 58 -8.78 2.32 2.45
C TYR A 58 -9.30 1.09 1.69
N GLN A 59 -10.19 1.26 0.70
CA GLN A 59 -10.66 0.19 -0.20
C GLN A 59 -9.57 -0.37 -1.13
N THR A 60 -8.43 0.32 -1.23
CA THR A 60 -7.23 -0.12 -1.95
C THR A 60 -6.30 -0.87 -1.00
N CYS A 61 -6.24 -0.46 0.26
CA CYS A 61 -5.39 -1.07 1.29
C CYS A 61 -6.04 -2.31 1.93
N HIS A 62 -7.36 -2.40 1.88
CA HIS A 62 -8.17 -3.44 2.48
C HIS A 62 -9.38 -3.72 1.58
N ARG A 63 -9.75 -4.99 1.45
CA ARG A 63 -10.89 -5.43 0.65
C ARG A 63 -11.85 -6.23 1.50
#